data_AF-D8JXW8-F1
#
_entry.id   AF-D8JXW8-F1
#
_cell.length_a   1.000
_cell.length_b   1.000
_cell.length_c   1.000
_cell.angle_alpha   90.00
_cell.angle_beta   90.00
_cell.angle_gamma   90.00
#
_symmetry.space_group_name_H-M   'P 1'
#
loop_
_entity.id
_entity.type
_entity.pdbx_description
1 polymer ?
#
loop_
_entity_poly.entity_id
_entity_poly.type
_entity_poly.pdbx_seq_one_letter_code
_entity_poly.pdbx_strand_id
1 'polypeptide(L)'
;MMGIGTADLRAQGTETTCQKEDFEAVVEATASSLRDLNSKNRPEFQEKLRELKLKRNWNQNDFMEKAAPFVRDDKTAVYDKSTDELLSAISSMGREGASAASPDCAILLELRARMNVLVDTQTAKWQYMFDKLNAELAK
;
A
#
# COMPACT_ATOMS: atom_id res chain seq x y z
N MET A 1 -64.82 -5.76 -1.52
CA MET A 1 -63.72 -6.29 -0.67
C MET A 1 -62.51 -6.55 -1.56
N MET A 2 -61.56 -5.62 -1.61
CA MET A 2 -60.22 -5.85 -2.15
C MET A 2 -59.26 -5.27 -1.11
N GLY A 3 -58.54 -6.18 -0.45
CA GLY A 3 -57.70 -5.90 0.71
C GLY A 3 -56.44 -5.15 0.31
N ILE A 4 -56.12 -4.15 1.11
CA ILE A 4 -54.87 -3.41 1.12
C ILE A 4 -53.79 -4.38 1.66
N GLY A 5 -52.90 -4.83 0.78
CA GLY A 5 -51.69 -5.56 1.16
C GLY A 5 -50.60 -4.59 1.58
N THR A 6 -50.34 -4.58 2.89
CA THR A 6 -49.34 -3.79 3.59
C THR A 6 -47.90 -4.10 3.17
N ALA A 7 -47.11 -3.03 3.14
CA ALA A 7 -45.66 -2.92 3.18
C ALA A 7 -44.85 -4.19 3.52
N ASP A 8 -43.95 -4.56 2.60
CA ASP A 8 -42.67 -5.18 2.94
C ASP A 8 -41.57 -4.11 2.83
N LEU A 9 -41.33 -3.44 3.96
CA LEU A 9 -40.07 -2.78 4.23
C LEU A 9 -39.00 -3.87 4.26
N ARG A 10 -38.23 -4.00 3.17
CA ARG A 10 -36.99 -4.78 3.17
C ARG A 10 -36.04 -4.17 4.18
N ALA A 11 -36.00 -4.78 5.36
CA ALA A 11 -34.92 -4.60 6.32
C ALA A 11 -33.60 -4.93 5.62
N GLN A 12 -32.76 -3.92 5.42
CA GLN A 12 -31.38 -4.11 5.00
C GLN A 12 -30.58 -4.61 6.21
N GLY A 13 -30.74 -5.89 6.53
CA GLY A 13 -29.75 -6.64 7.28
C GLY A 13 -28.77 -7.22 6.27
N THR A 14 -27.68 -6.51 5.97
CA THR A 14 -26.56 -7.09 5.23
C THR A 14 -25.87 -8.11 6.13
N GLU A 15 -26.37 -9.34 6.14
CA GLU A 15 -25.50 -10.51 6.37
C GLU A 15 -24.42 -10.43 5.31
N THR A 16 -23.25 -9.96 5.72
CA THR A 16 -22.09 -9.77 4.85
C THR A 16 -21.49 -11.14 4.59
N THR A 17 -22.13 -11.92 3.73
CA THR A 17 -21.56 -13.17 3.25
C THR A 17 -20.41 -12.82 2.31
N CYS A 18 -19.19 -13.13 2.74
CA CYS A 18 -17.98 -13.00 1.92
C CYS A 18 -17.77 -14.27 1.08
N GLN A 19 -17.17 -14.11 -0.09
CA GLN A 19 -16.85 -15.19 -1.01
C GLN A 19 -15.34 -15.37 -1.14
N LYS A 20 -14.90 -16.49 -1.71
CA LYS A 20 -13.47 -16.76 -1.92
C LYS A 20 -12.83 -15.71 -2.83
N GLU A 21 -13.59 -15.28 -3.83
CA GLU A 21 -13.21 -14.26 -4.80
C GLU A 21 -12.91 -12.90 -4.12
N ASP A 22 -13.51 -12.62 -2.96
CA ASP A 22 -13.22 -11.39 -2.22
C ASP A 22 -11.78 -11.37 -1.67
N PHE A 23 -11.21 -12.52 -1.33
CA PHE A 23 -9.82 -12.60 -0.85
C PHE A 23 -8.86 -12.26 -1.99
N GLU A 24 -9.07 -12.84 -3.16
CA GLU A 24 -8.26 -12.58 -4.36
C GLU A 24 -8.41 -11.12 -4.82
N ALA A 25 -9.64 -10.59 -4.83
CA ALA A 25 -9.93 -9.21 -5.21
C ALA A 25 -9.21 -8.20 -4.29
N VAL A 26 -9.17 -8.45 -2.99
CA VAL A 26 -8.46 -7.60 -2.03
C VAL A 26 -6.95 -7.62 -2.29
N VAL A 27 -6.37 -8.80 -2.56
CA VAL A 27 -4.95 -8.93 -2.90
C VAL A 27 -4.60 -8.18 -4.18
N GLU A 28 -5.40 -8.34 -5.23
CA GLU A 28 -5.16 -7.67 -6.51
C GLU A 28 -5.32 -6.15 -6.40
N ALA A 29 -6.35 -5.66 -5.69
CA ALA A 29 -6.57 -4.23 -5.48
C ALA A 29 -5.36 -3.56 -4.80
N THR A 30 -4.77 -4.22 -3.80
CA THR A 30 -3.59 -3.71 -3.11
C THR A 30 -2.34 -3.80 -3.97
N ALA A 31 -2.16 -4.90 -4.72
CA ALA A 31 -1.05 -5.01 -5.66
C ALA A 31 -1.10 -3.89 -6.72
N SER A 32 -2.29 -3.57 -7.24
CA SER A 32 -2.49 -2.43 -8.13
C SER A 32 -2.14 -1.11 -7.46
N SER A 33 -2.65 -0.87 -6.24
CA SER A 33 -2.35 0.35 -5.48
C SER A 33 -0.85 0.56 -5.27
N LEU A 34 -0.10 -0.51 -4.97
CA LEU A 34 1.35 -0.46 -4.83
C LEU A 34 2.07 -0.19 -6.16
N ARG A 35 1.60 -0.75 -7.27
CA ARG A 35 2.14 -0.47 -8.61
C ARG A 35 1.93 1.00 -8.98
N ASP A 36 0.73 1.52 -8.74
CA ASP A 36 0.38 2.92 -9.02
C ASP A 36 1.18 3.89 -8.15
N LEU A 37 1.36 3.57 -6.88
CA LEU A 37 2.20 4.36 -5.97
C LEU A 37 3.65 4.43 -6.48
N ASN A 38 4.21 3.30 -6.93
CA ASN A 38 5.56 3.26 -7.48
C ASN A 38 5.68 3.97 -8.83
N SER A 39 4.72 3.79 -9.74
CA SER A 39 4.73 4.41 -11.06
C SER A 39 4.61 5.93 -10.98
N LYS A 40 3.84 6.43 -10.00
CA LYS A 40 3.73 7.85 -9.69
C LYS A 40 5.01 8.42 -9.08
N ASN A 41 5.52 7.80 -8.01
CA ASN A 41 6.56 8.44 -7.19
C ASN A 41 7.97 8.28 -7.74
N ARG A 42 8.29 7.16 -8.42
CA ARG A 42 9.66 6.91 -8.90
C ARG A 42 10.16 7.97 -9.89
N PRO A 43 9.41 8.36 -10.94
CA PRO A 43 9.87 9.37 -11.88
C PRO A 43 10.08 10.73 -11.20
N GLU A 44 9.12 11.17 -10.37
CA GLU A 44 9.22 12.44 -9.65
C GLU A 44 10.43 12.48 -8.70
N PHE A 45 10.65 11.39 -7.96
CA PHE A 45 11.79 11.27 -7.06
C PHE A 45 13.13 11.30 -7.83
N GLN A 46 13.20 10.65 -8.99
CA GLN A 46 14.37 10.69 -9.86
C GLN A 46 14.63 12.10 -10.41
N GLU A 47 13.60 12.84 -10.82
CA GLU A 47 13.77 14.24 -11.25
C GLU A 47 14.37 15.10 -10.14
N LYS A 48 13.83 15.03 -8.92
CA LYS A 48 14.35 15.78 -7.78
C LYS A 48 15.79 15.41 -7.41
N LEU A 49 16.19 14.15 -7.57
CA LEU A 49 17.59 13.75 -7.39
C LEU A 49 18.50 14.39 -8.44
N ARG A 50 18.04 14.49 -9.70
CA ARG A 50 18.79 15.20 -10.76
C ARG A 50 18.88 16.69 -10.47
N GLU A 51 17.80 17.32 -9.99
CA GLU A 51 17.81 18.71 -9.54
C GLU A 51 18.86 18.93 -8.43
N LEU A 52 18.88 18.04 -7.42
CA LEU A 52 19.84 18.13 -6.32
C LEU A 52 21.28 17.97 -6.82
N LYS A 53 21.52 17.01 -7.73
CA LYS A 53 22.82 16.81 -8.37
C LYS A 53 23.34 18.10 -9.00
N LEU A 54 22.49 18.77 -9.79
CA LEU A 54 22.84 20.04 -10.46
C LEU A 54 23.10 21.14 -9.42
N LYS A 55 22.22 21.30 -8.45
CA LYS A 55 22.33 22.31 -7.39
C LYS A 55 23.61 22.17 -6.56
N ARG A 56 24.05 20.93 -6.32
CA ARG A 56 25.26 20.62 -5.55
C ARG A 56 26.52 20.48 -6.42
N ASN A 57 26.39 20.65 -7.74
CA ASN A 57 27.46 20.46 -8.72
C ASN A 57 28.18 19.11 -8.58
N TRP A 58 27.42 18.04 -8.28
CA TRP A 58 27.97 16.70 -8.12
C TRP A 58 28.31 16.08 -9.48
N ASN A 59 29.51 15.51 -9.59
CA ASN A 59 29.85 14.63 -10.70
C ASN A 59 29.11 13.28 -10.56
N GLN A 60 29.32 12.37 -11.51
CA GLN A 60 28.60 11.08 -11.48
C GLN A 60 28.98 10.20 -10.28
N ASN A 61 30.24 10.20 -9.83
CA ASN A 61 30.67 9.40 -8.69
C ASN A 61 30.09 9.95 -7.39
N ASP A 62 30.19 11.26 -7.20
CA ASP A 62 29.58 11.96 -6.07
C ASP A 62 28.07 11.74 -6.03
N PHE A 63 27.41 11.75 -7.18
CA PHE A 63 25.97 11.49 -7.26
C PHE A 63 25.63 10.10 -6.76
N MET A 64 26.35 9.06 -7.19
CA MET A 64 26.07 7.68 -6.76
C MET A 64 26.28 7.49 -5.26
N GLU A 65 27.31 8.10 -4.69
CA GLU A 65 27.61 8.01 -3.25
C GLU A 65 26.63 8.85 -2.41
N LYS A 66 26.42 10.11 -2.80
CA LYS A 66 25.64 11.08 -2.00
C LYS A 66 24.14 10.95 -2.20
N ALA A 67 23.66 10.36 -3.30
CA ALA A 67 22.23 10.09 -3.50
C ALA A 67 21.75 8.84 -2.76
N ALA A 68 22.63 7.86 -2.49
CA ALA A 68 22.25 6.59 -1.86
C ALA A 68 21.49 6.76 -0.53
N PRO A 69 21.90 7.66 0.40
CA PRO A 69 21.18 7.89 1.66
C PRO A 69 19.77 8.46 1.51
N PHE A 70 19.39 9.01 0.35
CA PHE A 70 18.02 9.47 0.11
C PHE A 70 17.07 8.33 -0.25
N VAL A 71 17.60 7.18 -0.67
CA VAL A 71 16.83 5.98 -1.01
C VAL A 71 16.92 4.93 0.11
N ARG A 72 18.09 4.82 0.75
CA ARG A 72 18.37 3.80 1.76
C ARG A 72 19.15 4.35 2.96
N ASP A 73 18.57 4.19 4.13
CA ASP A 73 19.07 4.56 5.45
C ASP A 73 18.35 3.71 6.51
N ASP A 74 18.62 3.97 7.79
CA ASP A 74 18.04 3.20 8.89
C ASP A 74 16.51 3.31 8.95
N LYS A 75 15.94 4.47 8.58
CA LYS A 75 14.49 4.69 8.65
C LYS A 75 13.76 3.99 7.51
N THR A 76 14.29 4.05 6.30
CA THR A 76 13.81 3.29 5.14
C THR A 76 13.98 1.78 5.33
N ALA A 77 15.03 1.33 6.03
CA ALA A 77 15.18 -0.06 6.41
C ALA A 77 14.09 -0.55 7.38
N VAL A 78 13.62 0.31 8.29
CA VAL A 78 12.45 0.00 9.14
C VAL A 78 11.18 -0.17 8.31
N TYR A 79 10.93 0.74 7.36
CA TYR A 79 9.80 0.61 6.43
C TYR A 79 9.88 -0.68 5.60
N ASP A 80 11.07 -1.00 5.08
CA ASP A 80 11.29 -2.24 4.30
C ASP A 80 11.00 -3.48 5.13
N LYS A 81 11.48 -3.54 6.37
CA LYS A 81 11.19 -4.64 7.28
C LYS A 81 9.69 -4.78 7.57
N SER A 82 9.01 -3.68 7.86
CA SER A 82 7.55 -3.69 8.10
C SER A 82 6.78 -4.15 6.86
N THR A 83 7.20 -3.73 5.67
CA THR A 83 6.61 -4.18 4.40
C THR A 83 6.79 -5.68 4.19
N ASP A 84 7.98 -6.22 4.45
CA ASP A 84 8.24 -7.66 4.32
C ASP A 84 7.39 -8.49 5.31
N GLU A 85 7.27 -8.03 6.56
CA GLU A 85 6.42 -8.66 7.57
C GLU A 85 4.93 -8.65 7.16
N LEU A 86 4.44 -7.52 6.65
CA LEU A 86 3.07 -7.38 6.16
C LEU A 86 2.80 -8.29 4.97
N LEU A 87 3.70 -8.29 3.97
CA LEU A 87 3.57 -9.14 2.77
C LEU A 87 3.54 -10.62 3.13
N SER A 88 4.38 -11.06 4.07
CA SER A 88 4.37 -12.44 4.57
C SER A 88 3.03 -12.81 5.21
N ALA A 89 2.52 -11.95 6.11
CA ALA A 89 1.24 -12.18 6.78
C ALA A 89 0.06 -12.20 5.78
N ILE A 90 0.02 -11.23 4.87
CA ILE A 90 -0.95 -11.12 3.77
C ILE A 90 -0.95 -12.39 2.92
N SER A 91 0.23 -12.86 2.52
CA SER A 91 0.38 -14.05 1.68
C SER A 91 -0.14 -15.31 2.40
N SER A 92 0.13 -15.44 3.70
CA SER A 92 -0.39 -16.54 4.51
C SER A 92 -1.92 -16.50 4.60
N MET A 93 -2.47 -15.34 4.95
CA MET A 93 -3.91 -15.15 5.14
C MET A 93 -4.71 -15.30 3.85
N GLY A 94 -4.19 -14.78 2.73
CA GLY A 94 -4.84 -14.93 1.42
C GLY A 94 -4.94 -16.40 1.01
N ARG A 95 -3.88 -17.19 1.23
CA ARG A 95 -3.90 -18.64 0.97
C ARG A 95 -4.87 -19.38 1.90
N GLU A 96 -4.86 -19.06 3.19
CA GLU A 96 -5.75 -19.68 4.18
C GLU A 96 -7.22 -19.42 3.84
N GLY A 97 -7.58 -18.16 3.57
CA GLY A 97 -8.95 -17.77 3.22
C GLY A 97 -9.45 -18.39 1.91
N ALA A 98 -8.62 -18.42 0.86
CA ALA A 98 -9.00 -19.03 -0.42
C ALA A 98 -9.15 -20.57 -0.32
N SER A 99 -8.34 -21.21 0.53
CA SER A 99 -8.32 -22.66 0.71
C SER A 99 -9.39 -23.17 1.69
N ALA A 100 -10.01 -22.28 2.48
CA ALA A 100 -11.02 -22.66 3.46
C ALA A 100 -12.25 -23.30 2.80
N ALA A 101 -12.82 -24.32 3.45
CA ALA A 101 -14.04 -24.98 2.97
C ALA A 101 -15.26 -24.04 3.03
N SER A 102 -15.28 -23.14 4.03
CA SER A 102 -16.22 -22.03 4.15
C SER A 102 -15.42 -20.74 4.32
N PRO A 103 -15.71 -19.66 3.55
CA PRO A 103 -15.09 -18.37 3.75
C PRO A 103 -15.32 -17.83 5.18
N ASP A 104 -14.26 -17.30 5.80
CA ASP A 104 -14.34 -16.60 7.08
C ASP A 104 -14.19 -15.09 6.86
N CYS A 105 -15.28 -14.36 7.07
CA CYS A 105 -15.32 -12.93 6.80
C CYS A 105 -14.54 -12.10 7.82
N ALA A 106 -14.22 -12.66 9.00
CA ALA A 106 -13.30 -12.03 9.94
C ALA A 106 -11.86 -12.05 9.39
N ILE A 107 -11.44 -13.16 8.77
CA ILE A 107 -10.13 -13.25 8.11
C ILE A 107 -10.05 -12.28 6.92
N LEU A 108 -11.13 -12.18 6.13
CA LEU A 108 -11.18 -11.21 5.03
C LEU A 108 -11.06 -9.76 5.52
N LEU A 109 -11.72 -9.41 6.63
CA LEU A 109 -11.64 -8.08 7.22
C LEU A 109 -10.22 -7.76 7.71
N GLU A 110 -9.57 -8.71 8.38
CA GLU A 110 -8.19 -8.58 8.83
C GLU A 110 -7.21 -8.49 7.64
N LEU A 111 -7.45 -9.26 6.56
CA LEU A 111 -6.67 -9.18 5.33
C LEU A 111 -6.75 -7.77 4.73
N ARG A 112 -7.96 -7.21 4.62
CA ARG A 112 -8.19 -5.83 4.16
C ARG A 112 -7.46 -4.81 5.06
N ALA A 113 -7.52 -4.98 6.38
CA ALA A 113 -6.83 -4.09 7.31
C ALA A 113 -5.31 -4.10 7.08
N ARG A 114 -4.69 -5.29 6.97
CA ARG A 114 -3.25 -5.44 6.72
C ARG A 114 -2.81 -4.88 5.38
N MET A 115 -3.62 -5.07 4.34
CA MET A 115 -3.41 -4.47 3.04
C MET A 115 -3.38 -2.94 3.09
N ASN A 116 -4.30 -2.32 3.83
CA ASN A 116 -4.29 -0.86 4.01
C ASN A 116 -3.02 -0.42 4.74
N VAL A 117 -2.64 -1.12 5.81
CA VAL A 117 -1.38 -0.83 6.54
C VAL A 117 -0.15 -0.95 5.63
N LEU A 118 -0.13 -1.90 4.69
CA LEU A 118 0.94 -2.05 3.70
C LEU A 118 1.01 -0.84 2.76
N VAL A 119 -0.12 -0.39 2.21
CA VAL A 119 -0.17 0.80 1.35
C VAL A 119 0.25 2.06 2.12
N ASP A 120 -0.22 2.21 3.36
CA ASP A 120 0.13 3.33 4.23
C ASP A 120 1.62 3.33 4.57
N THR A 121 2.21 2.16 4.86
CA THR A 121 3.65 1.98 5.13
C THR A 121 4.48 2.43 3.93
N GLN A 122 4.10 2.00 2.73
CA GLN A 122 4.81 2.37 1.50
C GLN A 122 4.62 3.86 1.17
N THR A 123 3.44 4.42 1.43
CA THR A 123 3.16 5.86 1.26
C THR A 123 4.01 6.69 2.22
N ALA A 124 4.10 6.28 3.49
CA ALA A 124 4.93 6.93 4.49
C ALA A 124 6.42 6.86 4.14
N LYS A 125 6.90 5.73 3.59
CA LYS A 125 8.26 5.61 3.08
C LYS A 125 8.54 6.61 1.96
N TRP A 126 7.64 6.73 0.99
CA TRP A 126 7.77 7.72 -0.08
C TRP A 126 7.79 9.14 0.44
N GLN A 127 6.86 9.49 1.33
CA GLN A 127 6.80 10.80 1.95
C GLN A 127 8.11 11.14 2.66
N TYR A 128 8.64 10.21 3.46
CA TYR A 128 9.92 10.36 4.14
C TYR A 128 11.07 10.66 3.17
N MET A 129 11.18 9.89 2.08
CA MET A 129 12.23 10.12 1.07
C MET A 129 12.07 11.48 0.38
N PHE A 130 10.85 11.89 0.02
CA PHE A 130 10.58 13.20 -0.56
C PHE A 130 10.90 14.34 0.41
N ASP A 131 10.54 14.23 1.68
CA ASP A 131 10.79 15.25 2.69
C ASP A 131 12.29 15.50 2.86
N LYS A 132 13.10 14.44 2.91
CA LYS A 132 14.57 14.56 2.94
C LYS A 132 15.10 15.31 1.74
N LEU A 133 14.62 14.96 0.55
CA LEU A 133 15.11 15.52 -0.70
C LEU A 133 14.68 16.98 -0.86
N ASN A 134 13.42 17.30 -0.55
CA ASN A 134 12.89 18.66 -0.56
C ASN A 134 13.62 19.56 0.46
N ALA A 135 13.93 19.04 1.66
CA ALA A 135 14.71 19.78 2.65
C ALA A 135 16.12 20.13 2.15
N GLU A 136 16.77 19.23 1.39
CA GLU A 136 18.08 19.49 0.80
C GLU A 136 18.02 20.45 -0.40
N LEU A 137 16.96 20.36 -1.20
CA LEU A 137 16.70 21.29 -2.31
C LEU A 137 16.37 22.70 -1.82
N ALA A 138 15.83 22.87 -0.62
CA ALA A 138 15.51 24.18 -0.03
C ALA A 138 16.73 24.91 0.56
N LYS A 139 17.86 24.22 0.80
CA LYS A 139 19.12 24.80 1.30
C LYS A 139 19.91 25.46 0.19
#